data_AF-A0A098VPT8-F1
#
_entry.id   AF-A0A098VPT8-F1
#
_cell.length_a   1.000
_cell.length_b   1.000
_cell.length_c   1.000
_cell.angle_alpha   90.00
_cell.angle_beta   90.00
_cell.angle_gamma   90.00
#
_symmetry.space_group_name_H-M   'P 1'
#
loop_
_entity.id
_entity.type
_entity.pdbx_description
1 polymer ?
#
loop_
_entity_poly.entity_id
_entity_poly.type
_entity_poly.pdbx_seq_one_letter_code
_entity_poly.pdbx_strand_id
1 'polypeptide(L)'
;MDDFLSLSVVTPPCRFAELLYDRGLSLTTSGKFVEALGVFSDALQYCCLFIGSAPNDDEALKNKCREYILGLSIELARRSLSSSEAGPSSDTVGKCIGLSFLFTQCGLEAIHLLLTLRSALSLAIKSGNYRMGALFARKLVHENQHAPSNIQLAQNVISQIQKSLVVCEEHVKKSETSGNPADCNPPIPSSNYMVSGATLKYICARTYEAVWSNSVHEDPLVCPFCAAKYHRNLSAPFVCDICHLCKITK
;
A
#
# COMPACT_ATOMS: atom_id res chain seq x y z
N MET A 1 -18.28 -9.30 -21.52
CA MET A 1 -18.83 -8.94 -20.19
C MET A 1 -19.67 -10.11 -19.70
N ASP A 2 -19.22 -11.35 -19.97
CA ASP A 2 -20.13 -12.50 -20.17
C ASP A 2 -19.70 -13.78 -19.43
N ASP A 3 -18.63 -13.76 -18.63
CA ASP A 3 -18.22 -14.93 -17.83
C ASP A 3 -18.90 -15.02 -16.46
N PHE A 4 -19.70 -14.02 -16.06
CA PHE A 4 -20.41 -14.04 -14.77
C PHE A 4 -21.67 -14.93 -14.80
N LEU A 5 -22.20 -15.24 -15.99
CA LEU A 5 -23.45 -15.99 -16.16
C LEU A 5 -23.24 -17.50 -16.42
N SER A 6 -21.98 -17.95 -16.55
CA SER A 6 -21.64 -19.38 -16.70
C SER A 6 -21.35 -20.07 -15.35
N LEU A 7 -21.40 -19.32 -14.25
CA LEU A 7 -21.32 -19.86 -12.90
C LEU A 7 -22.57 -20.71 -12.62
N SER A 8 -22.39 -22.03 -12.69
CA SER A 8 -23.39 -22.98 -12.21
C SER A 8 -23.75 -22.66 -10.77
N VAL A 9 -25.02 -22.88 -10.42
CA VAL A 9 -25.75 -22.48 -9.19
C VAL A 9 -25.11 -22.97 -7.87
N VAL A 10 -23.96 -23.62 -7.90
CA VAL A 10 -23.22 -24.10 -6.72
C VAL A 10 -21.73 -23.78 -6.87
N THR A 11 -21.37 -22.51 -7.00
CA THR A 11 -19.97 -22.12 -6.78
C THR A 11 -19.73 -22.09 -5.28
N PRO A 12 -18.76 -22.86 -4.75
CA PRO A 12 -18.43 -22.79 -3.33
C PRO A 12 -18.10 -21.35 -2.93
N PRO A 13 -18.46 -20.90 -1.71
CA PRO A 13 -18.19 -19.54 -1.27
C PRO A 13 -16.73 -19.10 -1.44
N CYS A 14 -15.77 -20.02 -1.22
CA CYS A 14 -14.35 -19.77 -1.44
C CYS A 14 -14.03 -19.41 -2.90
N ARG A 15 -14.57 -20.16 -3.86
CA ARG A 15 -14.36 -19.91 -5.29
C ARG A 15 -14.98 -18.60 -5.74
N PHE A 16 -16.12 -18.22 -5.17
CA PHE A 16 -16.74 -16.93 -5.47
C PHE A 16 -15.90 -15.75 -4.95
N ALA A 17 -15.37 -15.85 -3.73
CA ALA A 17 -14.47 -14.84 -3.17
C ALA A 17 -13.18 -14.70 -3.99
N GLU A 18 -12.61 -15.79 -4.50
CA GLU A 18 -11.47 -15.75 -5.43
C GLU A 18 -11.79 -15.00 -6.73
N LEU A 19 -12.97 -15.24 -7.33
CA LEU A 19 -13.39 -14.54 -8.54
C LEU A 19 -13.58 -13.04 -8.30
N LEU A 20 -14.12 -12.66 -7.14
CA LEU A 20 -14.18 -11.25 -6.73
C LEU A 20 -12.78 -10.67 -6.55
N TYR A 21 -11.86 -11.40 -5.91
CA TYR A 21 -10.48 -10.98 -5.75
C TYR A 21 -9.79 -10.74 -7.12
N ASP A 22 -9.91 -11.67 -8.07
CA ASP A 22 -9.36 -11.53 -9.44
C ASP A 22 -9.98 -10.34 -10.19
N ARG A 23 -11.27 -10.07 -9.96
CA ARG A 23 -11.94 -8.88 -10.49
C ARG A 23 -11.37 -7.60 -9.87
N GLY A 24 -11.11 -7.60 -8.57
CA GLY A 24 -10.46 -6.49 -7.86
C GLY A 24 -9.06 -6.20 -8.40
N LEU A 25 -8.27 -7.23 -8.71
CA LEU A 25 -6.95 -7.09 -9.36
C LEU A 25 -7.07 -6.39 -10.72
N SER A 26 -8.01 -6.83 -11.55
CA SER A 26 -8.25 -6.25 -12.88
C SER A 26 -8.65 -4.77 -12.80
N LEU A 27 -9.50 -4.41 -11.84
CA LEU A 27 -9.91 -3.03 -11.59
C LEU A 27 -8.76 -2.16 -11.07
N THR A 28 -7.89 -2.73 -10.24
CA THR A 28 -6.68 -2.06 -9.72
C THR A 28 -5.71 -1.74 -10.85
N THR A 29 -5.45 -2.69 -11.74
CA THR A 29 -4.64 -2.47 -12.95
C THR A 29 -5.25 -1.38 -13.85
N SER A 30 -6.59 -1.31 -13.92
CA SER A 30 -7.32 -0.29 -14.68
C SER A 30 -7.40 1.08 -13.99
N GLY A 31 -6.85 1.24 -12.78
CA GLY A 31 -6.87 2.48 -12.01
C GLY A 31 -8.21 2.86 -11.37
N LYS A 32 -9.19 1.94 -11.40
CA LYS A 32 -10.54 2.13 -10.84
C LYS A 32 -10.59 1.79 -9.35
N PHE A 33 -9.86 2.55 -8.54
CA PHE A 33 -9.61 2.20 -7.14
C PHE A 33 -10.85 2.17 -6.24
N VAL A 34 -11.83 3.04 -6.47
CA VAL A 34 -13.08 3.03 -5.69
C VAL A 34 -13.90 1.77 -5.97
N GLU A 35 -14.02 1.37 -7.25
CA GLU A 35 -14.68 0.11 -7.63
C GLU A 35 -13.91 -1.10 -7.09
N ALA A 36 -12.58 -1.08 -7.21
CA ALA A 36 -11.72 -2.15 -6.70
C ALA A 36 -11.85 -2.32 -5.17
N LEU A 37 -11.91 -1.22 -4.43
CA LEU A 37 -12.09 -1.22 -2.98
C LEU A 37 -13.39 -1.93 -2.58
N GLY A 38 -14.51 -1.58 -3.24
CA GLY A 38 -15.79 -2.24 -3.01
C GLY A 38 -15.74 -3.74 -3.27
N VAL A 39 -15.15 -4.15 -4.41
CA VAL A 39 -15.03 -5.57 -4.78
C VAL A 39 -14.14 -6.35 -3.80
N PHE A 40 -13.02 -5.77 -3.33
CA PHE A 40 -12.19 -6.43 -2.30
C PHE A 40 -12.89 -6.51 -0.94
N SER A 41 -13.66 -5.49 -0.56
CA SER A 41 -14.49 -5.52 0.64
C SER A 41 -15.55 -6.62 0.55
N ASP A 42 -16.24 -6.74 -0.58
CA ASP A 42 -17.18 -7.83 -0.83
C ASP A 42 -16.48 -9.18 -0.72
N ALA A 43 -15.35 -9.38 -1.42
CA ALA A 43 -14.58 -10.61 -1.37
C ALA A 43 -14.20 -10.99 0.07
N LEU A 44 -13.71 -10.02 0.87
CA LEU A 44 -13.36 -10.22 2.26
C LEU A 44 -14.58 -10.59 3.13
N GLN A 45 -15.73 -9.97 2.92
CA GLN A 45 -16.95 -10.26 3.67
C GLN A 45 -17.53 -11.63 3.29
N TYR A 46 -17.43 -12.03 2.02
CA TYR A 46 -17.78 -13.39 1.57
C TYR A 46 -16.94 -14.47 2.27
N CYS A 47 -15.70 -14.17 2.66
CA CYS A 47 -14.89 -15.09 3.46
C CYS A 47 -15.50 -15.43 4.83
N CYS A 48 -16.49 -14.68 5.34
CA CYS A 48 -17.22 -15.07 6.55
C CYS A 48 -18.07 -16.33 6.37
N LEU A 49 -18.42 -16.67 5.12
CA LEU A 49 -19.31 -17.78 4.79
C LEU A 49 -18.54 -19.09 4.53
N PHE A 50 -17.23 -19.10 4.73
CA PHE A 50 -16.41 -20.29 4.51
C PHE A 50 -16.72 -21.33 5.57
N ILE A 51 -17.35 -22.43 5.16
CA ILE A 51 -17.57 -23.62 5.98
C ILE A 51 -16.50 -24.63 5.56
N GLY A 52 -15.57 -24.89 6.49
CA GLY A 52 -14.22 -25.35 6.16
C GLY A 52 -14.11 -26.67 5.40
N SER A 53 -13.24 -26.65 4.39
CA SER A 53 -12.50 -27.83 3.91
C SER A 53 -10.97 -27.64 3.97
N ALA A 54 -10.47 -26.39 3.95
CA ALA A 54 -9.04 -26.07 4.00
C ALA A 54 -8.78 -24.68 4.66
N PRO A 55 -8.58 -24.60 5.99
CA PRO A 55 -8.55 -23.33 6.73
C PRO A 55 -7.36 -22.41 6.38
N ASN A 56 -6.28 -22.93 5.80
CA ASN A 56 -5.08 -22.14 5.49
C ASN A 56 -5.26 -21.25 4.26
N ASP A 57 -5.93 -21.76 3.22
CA ASP A 57 -6.15 -21.01 1.97
C ASP A 57 -7.16 -19.87 2.19
N ASP A 58 -8.16 -20.14 3.03
CA ASP A 58 -9.15 -19.18 3.49
C ASP A 58 -8.53 -17.96 4.20
N GLU A 59 -7.56 -18.19 5.09
CA GLU A 59 -6.80 -17.12 5.75
C GLU A 59 -5.91 -16.35 4.77
N ALA A 60 -5.30 -17.04 3.81
CA ALA A 60 -4.45 -16.40 2.81
C ALA A 60 -5.25 -15.41 1.94
N LEU A 61 -6.46 -15.78 1.51
CA LEU A 61 -7.32 -14.89 0.74
C LEU A 61 -7.79 -13.69 1.57
N LYS A 62 -8.22 -13.91 2.82
CA LYS A 62 -8.57 -12.81 3.75
C LYS A 62 -7.41 -11.82 3.92
N ASN A 63 -6.20 -12.34 4.10
CA ASN A 63 -4.99 -11.53 4.21
C ASN A 63 -4.78 -10.69 2.95
N LYS A 64 -4.82 -11.31 1.76
CA LYS A 64 -4.69 -10.58 0.48
C LYS A 64 -5.74 -9.48 0.35
N CYS A 65 -7.02 -9.77 0.58
CA CYS A 65 -8.08 -8.76 0.49
C CYS A 65 -7.84 -7.60 1.47
N ARG A 66 -7.46 -7.87 2.74
CA ARG A 66 -7.10 -6.82 3.70
C ARG A 66 -5.98 -5.92 3.16
N GLU A 67 -4.90 -6.51 2.66
CA GLU A 67 -3.74 -5.73 2.18
C GLU A 67 -4.11 -4.80 1.03
N TYR A 68 -4.96 -5.27 0.11
CA TYR A 68 -5.48 -4.44 -0.97
C TYR A 68 -6.42 -3.35 -0.48
N ILE A 69 -7.37 -3.65 0.41
CA ILE A 69 -8.28 -2.64 0.98
C ILE A 69 -7.47 -1.54 1.68
N LEU A 70 -6.50 -1.92 2.52
CA LEU A 70 -5.63 -0.99 3.22
C LEU A 70 -4.82 -0.13 2.24
N GLY A 71 -4.15 -0.77 1.27
CA GLY A 71 -3.31 -0.08 0.30
C GLY A 71 -4.09 0.89 -0.59
N LEU A 72 -5.26 0.46 -1.10
CA LEU A 72 -6.13 1.30 -1.91
C LEU A 72 -6.71 2.46 -1.10
N SER A 73 -7.06 2.25 0.17
CA SER A 73 -7.54 3.32 1.05
C SER A 73 -6.47 4.38 1.29
N ILE A 74 -5.22 3.96 1.50
CA ILE A 74 -4.05 4.87 1.61
C ILE A 74 -3.88 5.68 0.31
N GLU A 75 -3.97 5.03 -0.85
CA GLU A 75 -3.81 5.68 -2.15
C GLU A 75 -4.97 6.66 -2.46
N LEU A 76 -6.20 6.34 -2.05
CA LEU A 76 -7.34 7.26 -2.16
C LEU A 76 -7.17 8.46 -1.23
N ALA A 77 -6.74 8.25 0.01
CA ALA A 77 -6.41 9.34 0.93
C ALA A 77 -5.32 10.25 0.35
N ARG A 78 -4.26 9.68 -0.23
CA ARG A 78 -3.21 10.44 -0.92
C ARG A 78 -3.76 11.28 -2.07
N ARG A 79 -4.66 10.72 -2.89
CA ARG A 79 -5.29 11.42 -4.02
C ARG A 79 -6.16 12.58 -3.54
N SER A 80 -6.91 12.40 -2.45
CA SER A 80 -7.73 13.48 -1.87
C SER A 80 -6.89 14.66 -1.36
N LEU A 81 -5.68 14.41 -0.84
CA LEU A 81 -4.75 15.47 -0.43
C LEU A 81 -4.26 16.27 -1.63
N SER A 82 -4.02 15.60 -2.77
CA SER A 82 -3.56 16.27 -4.00
C SER A 82 -4.65 17.08 -4.72
N SER A 83 -5.93 16.81 -4.48
CA SER A 83 -7.06 17.51 -5.08
C SER A 83 -7.59 18.69 -4.24
N SER A 84 -7.04 18.92 -3.05
CA SER A 84 -7.48 20.00 -2.17
C SER A 84 -7.14 21.38 -2.76
N GLU A 85 -8.10 22.31 -2.73
CA GLU A 85 -8.00 23.67 -3.30
C GLU A 85 -6.91 24.54 -2.64
N ALA A 86 -6.39 24.14 -1.48
CA ALA A 86 -5.38 24.87 -0.72
C ALA A 86 -3.98 24.95 -1.40
N GLY A 87 -3.81 24.35 -2.59
CA GLY A 87 -2.55 24.31 -3.32
C GLY A 87 -1.50 23.40 -2.66
N PRO A 88 -0.44 23.02 -3.39
CA PRO A 88 0.60 22.13 -2.85
C PRO A 88 1.49 22.88 -1.85
N SER A 89 1.18 22.77 -0.56
CA SER A 89 2.13 23.13 0.50
C SER A 89 3.22 22.07 0.65
N SER A 90 4.40 22.45 1.17
CA SER A 90 5.50 21.53 1.47
C SER A 90 5.05 20.33 2.31
N ASP A 91 4.18 20.59 3.27
CA ASP A 91 3.67 19.60 4.22
C ASP A 91 2.75 18.59 3.54
N THR A 92 1.90 19.05 2.61
CA THR A 92 1.01 18.19 1.82
C THR A 92 1.82 17.29 0.89
N VAL A 93 2.89 17.82 0.27
CA VAL A 93 3.81 17.03 -0.56
C VAL A 93 4.52 15.96 0.26
N GLY A 94 5.04 16.30 1.44
CA GLY A 94 5.66 15.35 2.38
C GLY A 94 4.70 14.23 2.79
N LYS A 95 3.45 14.57 3.15
CA LYS A 95 2.39 13.59 3.45
C LYS A 95 2.08 12.68 2.26
N CYS A 96 2.00 13.24 1.05
CA CYS A 96 1.73 12.46 -0.15
C CYS A 96 2.83 11.42 -0.44
N ILE A 97 4.10 11.81 -0.34
CA ILE A 97 5.25 10.89 -0.49
C ILE A 97 5.19 9.80 0.57
N GLY A 98 4.86 10.20 1.80
CA GLY A 98 4.71 9.28 2.91
C GLY A 98 3.63 8.22 2.68
N LEU A 99 2.41 8.63 2.31
CA LEU A 99 1.33 7.69 1.99
C LEU A 99 1.71 6.79 0.81
N SER A 100 2.37 7.32 -0.23
CA SER A 100 2.91 6.49 -1.31
C SER A 100 3.90 5.46 -0.80
N PHE A 101 4.78 5.82 0.14
CA PHE A 101 5.70 4.87 0.76
C PHE A 101 4.95 3.76 1.49
N LEU A 102 3.95 4.08 2.31
CA LEU A 102 3.17 3.06 3.02
C LEU A 102 2.46 2.10 2.08
N PHE A 103 1.91 2.62 0.99
CA PHE A 103 1.27 1.79 -0.02
C PHE A 103 2.27 0.78 -0.64
N THR A 104 3.55 1.15 -0.81
CA THR A 104 4.59 0.20 -1.27
C THR A 104 4.97 -0.86 -0.24
N GLN A 105 4.52 -0.75 1.02
CA GLN A 105 4.76 -1.74 2.08
C GLN A 105 3.57 -2.68 2.30
N CYS A 106 2.41 -2.41 1.69
CA CYS A 106 1.28 -3.33 1.69
C CYS A 106 1.63 -4.62 0.93
N GLY A 107 1.06 -5.75 1.36
CA GLY A 107 1.27 -7.06 0.74
C GLY A 107 0.56 -7.22 -0.61
N LEU A 108 0.98 -6.44 -1.61
CA LEU A 108 0.41 -6.45 -2.97
C LEU A 108 1.04 -7.55 -3.84
N GLU A 109 0.35 -7.92 -4.92
CA GLU A 109 0.95 -8.75 -5.96
C GLU A 109 2.00 -7.98 -6.76
N ALA A 110 2.98 -8.69 -7.31
CA ALA A 110 4.16 -8.11 -7.95
C ALA A 110 3.81 -7.05 -9.01
N ILE A 111 2.80 -7.29 -9.85
CA ILE A 111 2.36 -6.32 -10.86
C ILE A 111 1.91 -4.99 -10.24
N HIS A 112 1.09 -5.04 -9.19
CA HIS A 112 0.59 -3.85 -8.51
C HIS A 112 1.68 -3.18 -7.68
N LEU A 113 2.57 -3.95 -7.05
CA LEU A 113 3.73 -3.42 -6.33
C LEU A 113 4.64 -2.61 -7.26
N LEU A 114 4.94 -3.12 -8.46
CA LEU A 114 5.75 -2.42 -9.47
C LEU A 114 5.08 -1.12 -9.94
N LEU A 115 3.77 -1.14 -10.18
CA LEU A 115 3.00 0.07 -10.54
C LEU A 115 3.03 1.11 -9.43
N THR A 116 2.81 0.69 -8.17
CA THR A 116 2.85 1.56 -7.01
C THR A 116 4.24 2.16 -6.80
N LEU A 117 5.30 1.37 -6.91
CA LEU A 117 6.69 1.85 -6.80
C LEU A 117 7.03 2.86 -7.90
N ARG A 118 6.61 2.62 -9.14
CA ARG A 118 6.84 3.55 -10.25
C ARG A 118 6.11 4.88 -10.05
N SER A 119 4.88 4.83 -9.55
CA SER A 119 4.10 6.02 -9.20
C SER A 119 4.78 6.81 -8.07
N ALA A 120 5.19 6.12 -7.00
CA ALA A 120 5.87 6.71 -5.84
C ALA A 120 7.22 7.34 -6.23
N LEU A 121 8.01 6.66 -7.07
CA LEU A 121 9.27 7.17 -7.63
C LEU A 121 9.04 8.48 -8.41
N SER A 122 8.04 8.48 -9.28
CA SER A 122 7.70 9.65 -10.09
C SER A 122 7.30 10.85 -9.21
N LEU A 123 6.54 10.60 -8.15
CA LEU A 123 6.15 11.63 -7.18
C LEU A 123 7.37 12.16 -6.40
N ALA A 124 8.26 11.28 -5.93
CA ALA A 124 9.45 11.65 -5.18
C ALA A 124 10.43 12.50 -6.00
N ILE A 125 10.67 12.13 -7.27
CA ILE A 125 11.55 12.90 -8.16
C ILE A 125 10.95 14.28 -8.47
N LYS A 126 9.65 14.34 -8.79
CA LYS A 126 8.96 15.61 -9.10
C LYS A 126 8.94 16.59 -7.93
N SER A 127 8.94 16.08 -6.70
CA SER A 127 8.95 16.88 -5.47
C SER A 127 10.35 17.23 -4.98
N GLY A 128 11.41 16.83 -5.70
CA GLY A 128 12.80 17.05 -5.28
C GLY A 128 13.25 16.16 -4.11
N ASN A 129 12.45 15.16 -3.71
CA ASN A 129 12.79 14.23 -2.64
C ASN A 129 13.61 13.05 -3.19
N TYR A 130 14.87 13.33 -3.52
CA TYR A 130 15.77 12.36 -4.13
C TYR A 130 16.13 11.20 -3.20
N ARG A 131 16.07 11.39 -1.87
CA ARG A 131 16.30 10.32 -0.89
C ARG A 131 15.25 9.22 -1.01
N MET A 132 13.97 9.59 -1.02
CA MET A 132 12.88 8.64 -1.23
C MET A 132 12.87 8.11 -2.67
N GLY A 133 13.20 8.95 -3.65
CA GLY A 133 13.36 8.54 -5.05
C GLY A 133 14.37 7.40 -5.20
N ALA A 134 15.56 7.53 -4.61
CA ALA A 134 16.58 6.49 -4.65
C ALA A 134 16.10 5.18 -3.98
N LEU A 135 15.36 5.28 -2.87
CA LEU A 135 14.78 4.11 -2.20
C LEU A 135 13.79 3.39 -3.11
N PHE A 136 12.83 4.11 -3.69
CA PHE A 136 11.83 3.52 -4.57
C PHE A 136 12.46 2.92 -5.81
N ALA A 137 13.45 3.59 -6.41
CA ALA A 137 14.13 3.07 -7.58
C ALA A 137 14.92 1.78 -7.28
N ARG A 138 15.64 1.70 -6.16
CA ARG A 138 16.32 0.47 -5.73
C ARG A 138 15.34 -0.67 -5.51
N LYS A 139 14.26 -0.40 -4.74
CA LYS A 139 13.23 -1.40 -4.47
C LYS A 139 12.59 -1.87 -5.78
N LEU A 140 12.25 -0.96 -6.69
CA LEU A 140 11.65 -1.30 -7.99
C LEU A 140 12.58 -2.17 -8.83
N VAL A 141 13.86 -1.84 -8.94
CA VAL A 141 14.82 -2.68 -9.69
C VAL A 141 14.93 -4.08 -9.07
N HIS A 142 14.99 -4.17 -7.74
CA HIS A 142 15.01 -5.44 -7.02
C HIS A 142 13.75 -6.27 -7.27
N GLU A 143 12.56 -5.70 -7.02
CA GLU A 143 11.28 -6.40 -7.25
C GLU A 143 11.13 -6.83 -8.71
N ASN A 144 11.59 -6.02 -9.67
CA ASN A 144 11.51 -6.37 -11.08
C ASN A 144 12.42 -7.55 -11.45
N GLN A 145 13.61 -7.67 -10.85
CA GLN A 145 14.52 -8.80 -11.10
C GLN A 145 13.94 -10.13 -10.60
N HIS A 146 13.18 -10.09 -9.50
CA HIS A 146 12.54 -11.26 -8.92
C HIS A 146 11.12 -11.52 -9.44
N ALA A 147 10.55 -10.58 -10.21
CA ALA A 147 9.24 -10.76 -10.82
C ALA A 147 9.27 -11.81 -11.96
N PRO A 148 8.20 -12.60 -12.13
CA PRO A 148 8.02 -13.48 -13.29
C PRO A 148 8.15 -12.73 -14.62
N SER A 149 8.68 -13.37 -15.65
CA SER A 149 8.98 -12.73 -16.94
C SER A 149 7.79 -12.04 -17.61
N ASN A 150 6.56 -12.51 -17.37
CA ASN A 150 5.32 -11.91 -17.88
C ASN A 150 4.88 -10.64 -17.13
N ILE A 151 5.48 -10.36 -15.98
CA ILE A 151 5.21 -9.19 -15.13
C ILE A 151 6.37 -8.18 -15.21
N GLN A 152 7.57 -8.62 -15.60
CA GLN A 152 8.74 -7.76 -15.71
C GLN A 152 8.47 -6.56 -16.62
N LEU A 153 8.91 -5.39 -16.17
CA LEU A 153 8.87 -4.16 -16.94
C LEU A 153 9.83 -4.27 -18.13
N ALA A 154 9.45 -3.62 -19.24
CA ALA A 154 10.26 -3.57 -20.44
C ALA A 154 11.67 -3.01 -20.15
N GLN A 155 12.68 -3.53 -20.86
CA GLN A 155 14.09 -3.19 -20.63
C GLN A 155 14.36 -1.69 -20.69
N ASN A 156 13.72 -0.97 -21.62
CA ASN A 156 13.83 0.48 -21.75
C ASN A 156 13.36 1.23 -20.48
N VAL A 157 12.27 0.75 -19.85
CA VAL A 157 11.74 1.30 -18.60
C VAL A 157 12.72 1.07 -17.46
N ILE A 158 13.31 -0.13 -17.37
CA ILE A 158 14.31 -0.43 -16.34
C ILE A 158 15.57 0.43 -16.52
N SER A 159 16.05 0.59 -17.75
CA SER A 159 17.19 1.49 -18.02
C SER A 159 16.89 2.94 -17.64
N GLN A 160 15.66 3.43 -17.84
CA GLN A 160 15.24 4.74 -17.37
C GLN A 160 15.26 4.84 -15.84
N ILE A 161 14.77 3.82 -15.15
CA ILE A 161 14.73 3.80 -13.68
C ILE A 161 16.14 3.74 -13.09
N GLN A 162 17.04 2.96 -13.68
CA GLN A 162 18.46 2.93 -13.29
C GLN A 162 19.14 4.29 -13.49
N LYS A 163 18.87 4.99 -14.60
CA LYS A 163 19.37 6.36 -14.79
C LYS A 163 18.81 7.31 -13.72
N SER A 164 17.52 7.20 -13.41
CA SER A 164 16.90 8.01 -12.36
C SER A 164 17.49 7.73 -10.97
N LEU A 165 17.89 6.49 -10.69
CA LEU A 165 18.56 6.10 -9.46
C LEU A 165 19.92 6.80 -9.32
N VAL A 166 20.75 6.76 -10.36
CA VAL A 166 22.06 7.42 -10.35
C VAL A 166 21.91 8.92 -10.07
N VAL A 167 20.97 9.58 -10.75
CA VAL A 167 20.67 11.00 -10.50
C VAL A 167 20.27 11.21 -9.04
N CYS A 168 19.34 10.41 -8.51
CA CYS A 168 18.92 10.55 -7.12
C CYS A 168 20.09 10.38 -6.14
N GLU A 169 20.98 9.41 -6.37
CA GLU A 169 22.14 9.15 -5.50
C GLU A 169 23.19 10.26 -5.56
N GLU A 170 23.43 10.85 -6.74
CA GLU A 170 24.30 12.01 -6.87
C GLU A 170 23.75 13.23 -6.10
N HIS A 171 22.45 13.47 -6.19
CA HIS A 171 21.80 14.54 -5.43
C HIS A 171 21.91 14.30 -3.93
N VAL A 172 21.69 13.06 -3.46
CA VAL A 172 21.85 12.71 -2.03
C VAL A 172 23.28 12.99 -1.54
N LYS A 173 24.31 12.54 -2.28
CA LYS A 173 25.72 12.79 -1.91
C LYS A 173 26.07 14.27 -1.84
N LYS A 174 25.63 15.06 -2.82
CA LYS A 174 25.82 16.53 -2.83
C LYS A 174 25.17 17.18 -1.61
N SER A 175 23.97 16.73 -1.28
CA SER A 175 23.18 17.22 -0.16
C SER A 175 23.89 16.97 1.19
N GLU A 176 24.49 15.78 1.37
CA GLU A 176 25.28 15.42 2.55
C GLU A 176 26.59 16.22 2.67
N THR A 177 27.21 16.55 1.53
CA THR A 177 28.48 17.30 1.49
C THR A 177 28.27 18.80 1.74
N SER A 178 27.13 19.35 1.35
CA SER A 178 26.80 20.78 1.51
C SER A 178 26.44 21.19 2.93
N GLY A 179 26.08 20.22 3.80
CA GLY A 179 25.71 20.46 5.19
C GLY A 179 24.42 21.29 5.40
N ASN A 180 23.69 21.65 4.34
CA ASN A 180 22.53 22.53 4.42
C ASN A 180 21.21 21.73 4.42
N PRO A 181 20.47 21.64 5.54
CA PRO A 181 19.28 20.79 5.66
C PRO A 181 18.10 21.22 4.76
N ALA A 182 18.11 22.46 4.26
CA ALA A 182 17.06 23.01 3.41
C ALA A 182 17.13 22.55 1.95
N ASP A 183 18.29 22.06 1.50
CA ASP A 183 18.50 21.58 0.13
C ASP A 183 18.15 20.08 -0.04
N CYS A 184 17.88 19.38 1.07
CA CYS A 184 17.59 17.94 1.08
C CYS A 184 16.22 17.67 1.70
N ASN A 185 15.21 17.52 0.84
CA ASN A 185 13.82 17.14 1.12
C ASN A 185 12.90 18.26 1.66
N PRO A 186 11.66 18.37 1.13
CA PRO A 186 10.59 18.86 1.97
C PRO A 186 10.51 17.98 3.22
N PRO A 187 10.39 18.55 4.43
CA PRO A 187 10.36 17.78 5.67
C PRO A 187 9.21 16.76 5.58
N ILE A 188 9.58 15.48 5.50
CA ILE A 188 8.60 14.41 5.63
C ILE A 188 8.21 14.43 7.12
N PRO A 189 6.91 14.48 7.49
CA PRO A 189 6.48 14.42 8.87
C PRO A 189 7.18 13.25 9.57
N SER A 190 8.05 13.57 10.53
CA SER A 190 9.12 12.72 11.06
C SER A 190 8.66 11.46 11.80
N SER A 191 7.34 11.30 12.01
CA SER A 191 6.78 10.16 12.75
C SER A 191 6.51 8.92 11.90
N ASN A 192 6.31 9.04 10.59
CA ASN A 192 5.66 7.96 9.83
C ASN A 192 6.56 7.21 8.84
N TYR A 193 7.78 7.70 8.54
CA TYR A 193 8.47 7.25 7.33
C TYR A 193 9.94 6.92 7.58
N MET A 194 10.15 5.63 7.80
CA MET A 194 11.42 4.91 7.79
C MET A 194 12.45 5.38 8.82
N VAL A 195 12.52 4.64 9.93
CA VAL A 195 13.65 4.75 10.85
C VAL A 195 14.74 3.78 10.38
N SER A 196 15.97 4.29 10.20
CA SER A 196 17.11 3.47 9.77
C SER A 196 17.27 2.26 10.68
N GLY A 197 17.33 1.06 10.10
CA GLY A 197 17.47 -0.20 10.84
C GLY A 197 16.18 -0.72 11.50
N ALA A 198 15.01 -0.13 11.23
CA ALA A 198 13.73 -0.59 11.76
C ALA A 198 12.89 -1.33 10.69
N THR A 199 12.18 -2.38 11.12
CA THR A 199 11.21 -3.09 10.29
C THR A 199 9.80 -2.59 10.59
N LEU A 200 8.94 -2.56 9.57
CA LEU A 200 7.54 -2.19 9.73
C LEU A 200 6.82 -3.28 10.53
N LYS A 201 6.24 -2.95 11.69
CA LYS A 201 5.42 -3.86 12.50
C LYS A 201 3.98 -3.90 11.99
N TYR A 202 3.39 -2.73 11.76
CA TYR A 202 2.05 -2.58 11.21
C TYR A 202 1.77 -1.16 10.72
N ILE A 203 0.72 -1.02 9.92
CA ILE A 203 0.11 0.27 9.56
C ILE A 203 -1.25 0.33 10.25
N CYS A 204 -1.55 1.43 10.92
CA CYS A 204 -2.88 1.63 11.47
C CYS A 204 -3.89 1.83 10.35
N ALA A 205 -4.91 0.98 10.27
CA ALA A 205 -5.90 1.01 9.19
C ALA A 205 -6.80 2.26 9.20
N ARG A 206 -6.79 3.05 10.28
CA ARG A 206 -7.59 4.28 10.42
C ARG A 206 -6.80 5.55 10.20
N THR A 207 -5.61 5.65 10.79
CA THR A 207 -4.78 6.88 10.73
C THR A 207 -3.78 6.86 9.58
N TYR A 208 -3.53 5.68 8.99
CA TYR A 208 -2.46 5.44 8.01
C TYR A 208 -1.08 5.85 8.54
N GLU A 209 -0.85 5.61 9.82
CA GLU A 209 0.45 5.78 10.48
C GLU A 209 1.16 4.43 10.61
N ALA A 210 2.47 4.43 10.38
CA ALA A 210 3.30 3.24 10.49
C ALA A 210 3.91 3.11 11.88
N VAL A 211 3.88 1.89 12.42
CA VAL A 211 4.59 1.52 13.64
C VAL A 211 5.81 0.69 13.30
N TRP A 212 6.95 1.09 13.83
CA TRP A 212 8.25 0.52 13.54
C TRP A 212 8.76 -0.36 14.69
N SER A 213 9.68 -1.28 14.39
CA SER A 213 10.16 -2.25 15.38
C SER A 213 10.84 -1.61 16.59
N ASN A 214 11.58 -0.53 16.36
CA ASN A 214 12.35 0.21 17.35
C ASN A 214 11.54 1.24 18.16
N SER A 215 10.30 1.52 17.76
CA SER A 215 9.44 2.45 18.47
C SER A 215 8.74 1.78 19.65
N VAL A 216 8.70 2.47 20.80
CA VAL A 216 8.01 2.04 22.01
C VAL A 216 6.51 2.28 21.81
N HIS A 217 5.81 1.26 21.29
CA HIS A 217 4.35 1.30 21.16
C HIS A 217 3.72 0.12 21.87
N GLU A 218 2.52 0.39 22.40
CA GLU A 218 1.61 -0.63 22.91
C GLU A 218 1.16 -1.58 21.80
N ASP A 219 0.78 -2.79 22.19
CA ASP A 219 0.22 -3.76 21.27
C ASP A 219 -1.03 -3.19 20.56
N PRO A 220 -1.16 -3.43 19.24
CA PRO A 220 -2.27 -2.91 18.47
C PRO A 220 -3.59 -3.55 18.89
N LEU A 221 -4.68 -2.80 18.73
CA LEU A 221 -6.00 -3.42 18.66
C LEU A 221 -6.10 -4.15 17.32
N VAL A 222 -6.54 -5.41 17.35
CA VAL A 222 -6.60 -6.28 16.16
C VAL A 222 -8.04 -6.65 15.87
N CYS A 223 -8.47 -6.50 14.63
CA CYS A 223 -9.77 -6.97 14.18
C CYS A 223 -9.82 -8.51 14.27
N PRO A 224 -10.82 -9.10 14.97
CA PRO A 224 -10.88 -10.55 15.17
C PRO A 224 -11.12 -11.34 13.87
N PHE A 225 -11.72 -10.71 12.85
CA PHE A 225 -11.99 -11.37 11.57
C PHE A 225 -10.87 -11.21 10.53
N CYS A 226 -10.52 -9.96 10.17
CA CYS A 226 -9.56 -9.70 9.09
C CYS A 226 -8.14 -9.40 9.58
N ALA A 227 -7.90 -9.37 10.89
CA ALA A 227 -6.61 -9.02 11.51
C ALA A 227 -6.05 -7.62 11.18
N ALA A 228 -6.89 -6.70 10.69
CA ALA A 228 -6.53 -5.29 10.57
C ALA A 228 -6.11 -4.70 11.93
N LYS A 229 -5.05 -3.90 11.92
CA LYS A 229 -4.40 -3.38 13.14
C LYS A 229 -4.69 -1.89 13.33
N TYR A 230 -4.86 -1.50 14.59
CA TYR A 230 -5.22 -0.15 15.00
C TYR A 230 -4.40 0.29 16.21
N HIS A 231 -4.14 1.59 16.32
CA HIS A 231 -3.53 2.11 17.54
C HIS A 231 -4.45 1.98 18.74
N ARG A 232 -3.86 1.71 19.91
CA ARG A 232 -4.58 1.57 21.18
C ARG A 232 -5.12 2.89 21.74
N ASN A 233 -4.53 4.01 21.32
CA ASN A 233 -4.93 5.37 21.71
C ASN A 233 -6.23 5.85 21.04
N LEU A 234 -6.78 5.11 20.07
CA LEU A 234 -8.02 5.47 19.40
C LEU A 234 -9.23 5.37 20.34
N SER A 235 -10.23 6.23 20.11
CA SER A 235 -11.51 6.23 20.84
C SER A 235 -12.38 5.02 20.46
N ALA A 236 -12.11 3.87 21.08
CA ALA A 236 -12.94 2.67 21.01
C ALA A 236 -14.21 2.79 21.89
N PRO A 237 -15.34 2.14 21.53
CA PRO A 237 -15.49 1.16 20.44
C PRO A 237 -15.80 1.79 19.08
N PHE A 238 -15.38 1.12 18.01
CA PHE A 238 -15.71 1.48 16.63
C PHE A 238 -15.81 0.25 15.73
N VAL A 239 -16.41 0.39 14.54
CA VAL A 239 -16.42 -0.67 13.53
C VAL A 239 -15.12 -0.65 12.73
N CYS A 240 -14.57 -1.83 12.43
CA CYS A 240 -13.36 -2.01 11.63
C CYS A 240 -13.47 -1.32 10.26
N ASP A 241 -12.50 -0.46 9.94
CA ASP A 241 -12.40 0.29 8.68
C ASP A 241 -12.04 -0.58 7.46
N ILE A 242 -11.63 -1.84 7.67
CA ILE A 242 -11.29 -2.78 6.58
C ILE A 242 -12.46 -3.71 6.26
N CYS A 243 -12.94 -4.49 7.24
CA CYS A 243 -13.98 -5.47 6.96
C CYS A 243 -15.40 -4.89 7.08
N HIS A 244 -15.57 -3.80 7.82
CA HIS A 244 -16.88 -3.20 8.14
C HIS A 244 -17.86 -4.13 8.88
N LEU A 245 -17.37 -5.25 9.44
CA LEU A 245 -18.18 -6.22 10.18
C LEU A 245 -17.89 -6.22 11.68
N CYS A 246 -16.62 -6.20 12.07
CA CYS A 246 -16.23 -6.40 13.46
C CYS A 246 -16.18 -5.10 14.26
N LYS A 247 -16.64 -5.18 15.51
CA LYS A 247 -16.41 -4.15 16.53
C LYS A 247 -14.99 -4.28 17.08
N ILE A 248 -14.25 -3.18 17.06
CA ILE A 248 -12.94 -3.04 17.69
C ILE A 248 -13.13 -2.49 19.11
N THR A 249 -12.58 -3.19 20.09
CA THR A 249 -12.61 -2.83 21.52
C THR A 249 -11.19 -2.94 22.11
N LYS A 250 -10.97 -2.34 23.29
CA LYS A 250 -9.68 -2.34 23.99
C LYS A 250 -9.34 -3.68 24.66
#